data_AF-A0A7Y6IRM5-F1
#
_entry.id   AF-A0A7Y6IRM5-F1
#
_cell.length_a   1.000
_cell.length_b   1.000
_cell.length_c   1.000
_cell.angle_alpha   90.00
_cell.angle_beta   90.00
_cell.angle_gamma   90.00
#
_symmetry.space_group_name_H-M   'P 1'
#
loop_
_entity.id
_entity.type
_entity.pdbx_description
1 polymer ?
#
loop_
_entity_poly.entity_id
_entity_poly.type
_entity_poly.pdbx_seq_one_letter_code
_entity_poly.pdbx_strand_id
1 'polypeptide(L)'
;MSVALVVAGLLGPGASGQLPAWNAGHAALPPPAAGEDVPEPARQPSPDAGQRTAFLHRLEGIAPWLAPEEGAALSRARATCRDIRQGKPPGELVSDAQERFTDVTRRQAAEIVEAVQEWCPRP
;
A
#
# COMPACT_ATOMS: atom_id res chain seq x y z
N MET A 1 2.54 -31.41 32.42
CA MET A 1 1.90 -31.47 33.75
C MET A 1 2.11 -30.13 34.43
N SER A 2 1.02 -29.46 34.77
CA SER A 2 0.80 -28.45 35.82
C SER A 2 -0.32 -27.50 35.38
N VAL A 3 -1.39 -27.50 36.19
CA VAL A 3 -2.67 -26.81 36.02
C VAL A 3 -2.76 -25.72 37.10
N ALA A 4 -3.33 -24.56 36.76
CA ALA A 4 -4.10 -23.64 37.63
C ALA A 4 -4.64 -22.51 36.70
N LEU A 5 -5.93 -22.33 36.36
CA LEU A 5 -7.15 -22.03 37.17
C LEU A 5 -6.89 -20.98 38.26
N VAL A 6 -7.64 -19.89 38.47
CA VAL A 6 -8.85 -19.20 37.93
C VAL A 6 -8.91 -17.86 38.71
N VAL A 7 -9.67 -16.84 38.25
CA VAL A 7 -10.55 -15.90 39.02
C VAL A 7 -10.87 -14.74 38.04
N ALA A 8 -12.02 -14.65 37.38
CA ALA A 8 -13.38 -14.37 37.85
C ALA A 8 -13.59 -12.95 38.43
N GLY A 9 -14.16 -12.07 37.60
CA GLY A 9 -15.18 -11.08 38.02
C GLY A 9 -14.71 -9.64 38.21
N LEU A 10 -15.38 -8.71 37.50
CA LEU A 10 -16.36 -7.79 38.11
C LEU A 10 -16.97 -6.88 37.03
N LEU A 11 -18.30 -6.97 36.89
CA LEU A 11 -19.14 -5.94 36.29
C LEU A 11 -19.17 -4.70 37.20
N GLY A 12 -19.22 -3.50 36.61
CA GLY A 12 -19.61 -2.29 37.34
C GLY A 12 -19.53 -1.00 36.48
N PRO A 13 -20.65 -0.27 36.28
CA PRO A 13 -20.73 0.95 35.47
C PRO A 13 -20.46 2.21 36.33
N GLY A 14 -20.06 3.33 35.71
CA GLY A 14 -19.94 4.59 36.45
C GLY A 14 -19.39 5.76 35.64
N ALA A 15 -20.31 6.55 35.09
CA ALA A 15 -20.04 7.91 34.63
C ALA A 15 -19.78 8.84 35.82
N SER A 16 -18.81 9.74 35.71
CA SER A 16 -18.86 11.12 36.24
C SER A 16 -17.61 11.88 35.85
N GLY A 17 -17.82 13.04 35.24
CA GLY A 17 -16.78 13.83 34.60
C GLY A 17 -15.79 14.50 35.55
N GLN A 18 -14.73 14.98 34.94
CA GLN A 18 -13.93 16.14 35.34
C GLN A 18 -13.09 16.51 34.12
N LEU A 19 -13.55 17.51 33.36
CA LEU A 19 -12.70 18.20 32.39
C LEU A 19 -11.76 19.11 33.19
N PRO A 20 -10.43 18.97 33.09
CA PRO A 20 -9.55 19.98 33.64
C PRO A 20 -9.73 21.28 32.86
N ALA A 21 -10.06 22.34 33.59
CA ALA A 21 -10.12 23.71 33.12
C ALA A 21 -8.79 24.09 32.45
N TRP A 22 -8.84 24.30 31.13
CA TRP A 22 -7.76 24.93 30.39
C TRP A 22 -7.72 26.40 30.80
N ASN A 23 -6.87 26.70 31.76
CA ASN A 23 -6.63 28.07 32.20
C ASN A 23 -5.65 28.74 31.24
N ALA A 24 -5.94 30.01 30.99
CA ALA A 24 -5.37 30.85 29.96
C ALA A 24 -3.85 31.03 30.08
N GLY A 25 -3.17 30.91 28.94
CA GLY A 25 -1.77 31.28 28.76
C GLY A 25 -1.45 31.41 27.28
N HIS A 26 -1.99 32.44 26.62
CA HIS A 26 -1.56 32.83 25.28
C HIS A 26 -0.15 33.44 25.37
N ALA A 27 0.87 32.59 25.39
CA ALA A 27 2.20 33.00 24.96
C ALA A 27 2.16 33.16 23.44
N ALA A 28 2.35 34.39 22.97
CA ALA A 28 2.47 34.68 21.55
C ALA A 28 3.64 33.86 20.97
N LEU A 29 3.32 32.91 20.10
CA LEU A 29 4.32 32.13 19.38
C LEU A 29 5.10 33.07 18.45
N PRO A 30 6.44 32.89 18.31
CA PRO A 30 7.20 33.59 17.28
C PRO A 30 6.66 33.22 15.88
N PRO A 31 6.79 34.11 14.88
CA PRO A 31 6.34 33.81 13.52
C PRO A 31 7.01 32.52 13.02
N PRO A 32 6.30 31.67 12.26
CA PRO A 32 6.90 30.48 11.69
C PRO A 32 8.11 30.88 10.86
N ALA A 33 9.26 30.30 11.17
CA ALA A 33 10.44 30.38 10.32
C ALA A 33 10.04 29.95 8.90
N ALA A 34 10.56 30.67 7.91
CA ALA A 34 10.36 30.42 6.50
C ALA A 34 10.42 28.91 6.22
N GLY A 35 9.34 28.39 5.63
CA GLY A 35 9.19 26.98 5.35
C GLY A 35 10.42 26.47 4.59
N GLU A 36 11.08 25.48 5.18
CA GLU A 36 12.02 24.64 4.46
C GLU A 36 11.25 24.04 3.28
N ASP A 37 11.70 24.33 2.05
CA ASP A 37 11.29 23.64 0.83
C ASP A 37 11.55 22.14 1.03
N VAL A 38 10.53 21.42 1.53
CA VAL A 38 10.55 19.96 1.57
C VAL A 38 10.70 19.50 0.12
N PRO A 39 11.78 18.80 -0.25
CA PRO A 39 11.93 18.29 -1.61
C PRO A 39 10.70 17.45 -1.94
N GLU A 40 9.93 17.87 -2.94
CA GLU A 40 8.77 17.10 -3.39
C GLU A 40 9.30 15.70 -3.74
N PRO A 41 8.75 14.62 -3.15
CA PRO A 41 9.21 13.28 -3.44
C PRO A 41 9.13 13.08 -4.94
N ALA A 42 10.23 12.64 -5.56
CA ALA A 42 10.34 12.46 -7.00
C ALA A 42 9.08 11.77 -7.52
N ARG A 43 8.23 12.52 -8.22
CA ARG A 43 6.93 12.05 -8.70
C ARG A 43 7.22 10.91 -9.67
N GLN A 44 7.00 9.68 -9.21
CA GLN A 44 7.25 8.51 -10.03
C GLN A 44 6.41 8.65 -11.29
N PRO A 45 6.99 8.59 -12.50
CA PRO A 45 6.24 8.82 -13.73
C PRO A 45 5.06 7.85 -13.74
N SER A 46 3.86 8.41 -13.63
CA SER A 46 2.65 7.63 -13.71
C SER A 46 2.39 7.38 -15.20
N PRO A 47 2.07 6.15 -15.59
CA PRO A 47 1.78 5.83 -16.99
C PRO A 47 0.62 6.67 -17.51
N ASP A 48 0.66 7.00 -18.80
CA ASP A 48 -0.42 7.73 -19.44
C ASP A 48 -1.70 6.86 -19.56
N ALA A 49 -2.82 7.50 -19.90
CA ALA A 49 -4.12 6.82 -19.97
C ALA A 49 -4.15 5.66 -20.98
N GLY A 50 -3.38 5.73 -22.06
CA GLY A 50 -3.24 4.67 -23.05
C GLY A 50 -2.45 3.48 -22.48
N GLN A 51 -1.32 3.74 -21.82
CA GLN A 51 -0.54 2.70 -21.13
C GLN A 51 -1.34 1.99 -20.05
N ARG A 52 -2.14 2.74 -19.26
CA ARG A 52 -3.06 2.18 -18.27
C ARG A 52 -4.07 1.23 -18.91
N THR A 53 -4.72 1.67 -19.99
CA THR A 53 -5.74 0.86 -20.69
C THR A 53 -5.15 -0.42 -21.27
N ALA A 54 -3.99 -0.32 -21.93
CA ALA A 54 -3.28 -1.47 -22.49
C ALA A 54 -2.87 -2.49 -21.41
N PHE A 55 -2.39 -2.01 -20.27
CA PHE A 55 -2.04 -2.85 -19.14
C PHE A 55 -3.25 -3.62 -18.60
N LEU A 56 -4.38 -2.95 -18.38
CA LEU A 56 -5.60 -3.60 -17.87
C LEU A 56 -6.17 -4.61 -18.85
N HIS A 57 -6.18 -4.30 -20.15
CA HIS A 57 -6.59 -5.24 -21.20
C HIS A 57 -5.69 -6.49 -21.23
N ARG A 58 -4.37 -6.32 -21.07
CA ARG A 58 -3.45 -7.47 -20.95
C ARG A 58 -3.72 -8.28 -19.68
N LEU A 59 -3.99 -7.62 -18.57
CA LEU A 59 -4.32 -8.27 -17.29
C LEU A 59 -5.60 -9.11 -17.38
N GLU A 60 -6.61 -8.61 -18.08
CA GLU A 60 -7.85 -9.35 -18.35
C GLU A 60 -7.58 -10.66 -19.10
N GLY A 61 -6.62 -10.68 -20.03
CA GLY A 61 -6.20 -11.89 -20.74
C GLY A 61 -5.46 -12.91 -19.86
N ILE A 62 -4.79 -12.48 -18.79
CA ILE A 62 -4.00 -13.35 -17.89
C ILE A 62 -4.88 -13.89 -16.75
N ALA A 63 -5.65 -12.99 -16.13
CA ALA A 63 -6.45 -13.25 -14.95
C ALA A 63 -7.69 -12.33 -14.96
N PRO A 64 -8.79 -12.75 -15.63
CA PRO A 64 -9.96 -11.91 -15.89
C PRO A 64 -10.61 -11.29 -14.65
N TRP A 65 -10.51 -11.97 -13.51
CA TRP A 65 -11.08 -11.49 -12.24
C TRP A 65 -10.34 -10.28 -11.64
N LEU A 66 -9.15 -9.94 -12.15
CA LEU A 66 -8.39 -8.77 -11.70
C LEU A 66 -8.83 -7.47 -12.39
N ALA A 67 -9.39 -7.55 -13.60
CA ALA A 67 -9.86 -6.39 -14.37
C ALA A 67 -10.94 -5.55 -13.64
N PRO A 68 -11.98 -6.15 -13.01
CA PRO A 68 -12.96 -5.37 -12.25
C PRO A 68 -12.35 -4.70 -10.99
N GLU A 69 -11.18 -5.15 -10.53
CA GLU A 69 -10.44 -4.54 -9.42
C GLU A 69 -9.39 -3.52 -9.89
N GLU A 70 -9.70 -2.70 -10.89
CA GLU A 70 -8.74 -1.80 -11.56
C GLU A 70 -7.85 -1.02 -10.58
N GLY A 71 -8.43 -0.37 -9.58
CA GLY A 71 -7.68 0.41 -8.59
C GLY A 71 -6.66 -0.43 -7.81
N ALA A 72 -7.05 -1.64 -7.40
CA ALA A 72 -6.18 -2.57 -6.68
C ALA A 72 -5.13 -3.18 -7.62
N ALA A 73 -5.50 -3.57 -8.83
CA ALA A 73 -4.59 -4.06 -9.86
C ALA A 73 -3.48 -3.05 -10.17
N LEU A 74 -3.83 -1.78 -10.37
CA LEU A 74 -2.85 -0.71 -10.61
C LEU A 74 -1.98 -0.43 -9.38
N SER A 75 -2.53 -0.56 -8.17
CA SER A 75 -1.75 -0.41 -6.93
C SER A 75 -0.69 -1.52 -6.78
N ARG A 76 -1.10 -2.78 -6.97
CA ARG A 76 -0.23 -3.96 -6.97
C ARG A 76 0.83 -3.89 -8.07
N ALA A 77 0.45 -3.38 -9.25
CA ALA A 77 1.36 -3.16 -10.37
C ALA A 77 2.43 -2.11 -10.03
N ARG A 78 2.07 -0.98 -9.40
CA ARG A 78 3.04 0.03 -8.93
C ARG A 78 4.04 -0.55 -7.93
N ALA A 79 3.55 -1.37 -6.99
CA ALA A 79 4.43 -2.04 -6.03
C ALA A 79 5.43 -2.97 -6.74
N THR A 80 4.95 -3.75 -7.71
CA THR A 80 5.78 -4.66 -8.52
C THR A 80 6.76 -3.89 -9.42
N CYS A 81 6.36 -2.75 -10.00
CA CYS A 81 7.26 -1.88 -10.76
C CYS A 81 8.38 -1.31 -9.88
N ARG A 82 8.10 -0.91 -8.64
CA ARG A 82 9.14 -0.49 -7.69
C ARG A 82 10.12 -1.62 -7.40
N ASP A 83 9.64 -2.85 -7.19
CA ASP A 83 10.47 -4.03 -6.99
C ASP A 83 11.38 -4.33 -8.19
N ILE A 84 10.84 -4.24 -9.42
CA ILE A 84 11.62 -4.36 -10.66
C ILE A 84 12.72 -3.30 -10.71
N ARG A 85 12.39 -2.04 -10.38
CA ARG A 85 13.35 -0.93 -10.37
C ARG A 85 14.42 -1.06 -9.28
N GLN A 86 14.12 -1.77 -8.20
CA GLN A 86 15.08 -2.11 -7.15
C GLN A 86 16.00 -3.27 -7.54
N GLY A 87 15.78 -3.89 -8.70
CA GLY A 87 16.62 -4.99 -9.19
C GLY A 87 16.39 -6.31 -8.46
N LYS A 88 15.19 -6.52 -7.88
CA LYS A 88 14.84 -7.81 -7.27
C LYS A 88 14.99 -8.95 -8.29
N PRO A 89 15.46 -10.13 -7.85
CA PRO A 89 15.67 -11.26 -8.75
C PRO A 89 14.34 -11.77 -9.33
N PRO A 90 14.31 -12.29 -10.58
CA PRO A 90 13.07 -12.70 -11.24
C PRO A 90 12.22 -13.70 -10.44
N GLY A 91 12.87 -14.66 -9.74
CA GLY A 91 12.15 -15.62 -8.91
C GLY A 91 11.41 -14.99 -7.74
N GLU A 92 11.98 -13.95 -7.12
CA GLU A 92 11.36 -13.19 -6.03
C GLU A 92 10.22 -12.32 -6.56
N LEU A 93 10.42 -11.66 -7.71
CA LEU A 93 9.36 -10.88 -8.38
C LEU A 93 8.10 -11.71 -8.65
N VAL A 94 8.27 -12.95 -9.10
CA VAL A 94 7.15 -13.86 -9.38
C VAL A 94 6.45 -14.28 -8.09
N SER A 95 7.20 -14.63 -7.05
CA SER A 95 6.62 -14.99 -5.74
C SER A 95 5.86 -13.81 -5.14
N ASP A 96 6.46 -12.63 -5.12
CA ASP A 96 5.84 -11.39 -4.63
C ASP A 96 4.59 -11.01 -5.44
N ALA A 97 4.62 -11.19 -6.76
CA ALA A 97 3.45 -10.96 -7.61
C ALA A 97 2.33 -11.96 -7.31
N GLN A 98 2.66 -13.22 -7.05
CA GLN A 98 1.68 -14.24 -6.70
C GLN A 98 0.96 -13.89 -5.39
N GLU A 99 1.68 -13.40 -4.39
CA GLU A 99 1.11 -12.95 -3.11
C GLU A 99 0.24 -11.70 -3.29
N ARG A 100 0.66 -10.73 -4.11
CA ARG A 100 -0.05 -9.45 -4.26
C ARG A 100 -1.30 -9.55 -5.11
N PHE A 101 -1.25 -10.29 -6.21
CA PHE A 101 -2.36 -10.35 -7.16
C PHE A 101 -3.42 -11.37 -6.77
N THR A 102 -3.13 -12.29 -5.82
CA THR A 102 -4.05 -13.29 -5.23
C THR A 102 -4.75 -14.20 -6.26
N ASP A 103 -4.96 -15.47 -5.91
CA ASP A 103 -5.62 -16.46 -6.78
C ASP A 103 -4.98 -16.67 -8.17
N VAL A 104 -3.76 -16.19 -8.39
CA VAL A 104 -2.98 -16.41 -9.61
C VAL A 104 -2.04 -17.60 -9.44
N THR A 105 -1.94 -18.41 -10.49
CA THR A 105 -0.91 -19.45 -10.57
C THR A 105 0.47 -18.81 -10.71
N ARG A 106 1.54 -19.57 -10.38
CA ARG A 106 2.92 -19.09 -10.58
C ARG A 106 3.19 -18.67 -12.03
N ARG A 107 2.58 -19.36 -13.00
CA ARG A 107 2.67 -19.01 -14.43
C ARG A 107 2.01 -17.66 -14.71
N GLN A 108 0.78 -17.46 -14.23
CA GLN A 108 0.09 -16.17 -14.37
C GLN A 108 0.84 -15.04 -13.66
N ALA A 109 1.42 -15.30 -12.49
CA ALA A 109 2.26 -14.33 -11.79
C ALA A 109 3.48 -13.92 -12.62
N ALA A 110 4.12 -14.86 -13.32
CA ALA A 110 5.21 -14.53 -14.25
C ALA A 110 4.74 -13.68 -15.44
N GLU A 111 3.61 -14.03 -16.05
CA GLU A 111 3.00 -13.25 -17.14
C GLU A 111 2.59 -11.83 -16.66
N ILE A 112 2.15 -11.70 -15.40
CA ILE A 112 1.86 -10.39 -14.78
C ILE A 112 3.14 -9.59 -14.57
N VAL A 113 4.23 -10.20 -14.09
CA VAL A 113 5.53 -9.51 -13.93
C VAL A 113 6.02 -8.98 -15.27
N GLU A 114 5.90 -9.76 -16.36
CA GLU A 114 6.21 -9.30 -17.71
C GLU A 114 5.35 -8.11 -18.15
N ALA A 115 4.03 -8.20 -17.94
CA ALA A 115 3.12 -7.10 -18.23
C ALA A 115 3.46 -5.82 -17.44
N VAL A 116 3.83 -5.97 -16.16
CA VAL A 116 4.29 -4.85 -15.33
C VAL A 116 5.62 -4.31 -15.83
N GLN A 117 6.54 -5.15 -16.31
CA GLN A 117 7.83 -4.70 -16.82
C GLN A 117 7.70 -3.84 -18.09
N GLU A 118 6.76 -4.16 -18.96
CA GLU A 118 6.42 -3.34 -20.14
C GLU A 118 5.73 -2.03 -19.75
N TRP A 119 4.89 -2.06 -18.71
CA TRP A 119 4.17 -0.91 -18.19
C TRP A 119 5.03 0.03 -17.34
N CYS A 120 6.07 -0.51 -16.69
CA CYS A 120 6.96 0.20 -15.80
C CYS A 120 7.99 1.00 -16.64
N PRO A 121 7.95 2.35 -16.61
CA PRO A 121 8.91 3.15 -17.35
C PRO A 121 10.33 2.82 -16.89
N ARG A 122 11.22 2.57 -17.86
CA ARG A 122 12.64 2.42 -17.54
C ARG A 122 13.15 3.74 -16.93
N PRO A 123 14.02 3.66 -15.91
CA PRO A 123 14.67 4.85 -15.36
C PRO A 123 15.51 5.59 -16.40
#